data_AF-A0A2S7WVU1-F1
#
_entry.id   AF-A0A2S7WVU1-F1
#
_cell.length_a   1.000
_cell.length_b   1.000
_cell.length_c   1.000
_cell.angle_alpha   90.00
_cell.angle_beta   90.00
_cell.angle_gamma   90.00
#
_symmetry.space_group_name_H-M   'P 1'
#
loop_
_entity.id
_entity.type
_entity.pdbx_description
1 polymer ?
#
loop_
_entity_poly.entity_id
_entity_poly.type
_entity_poly.pdbx_seq_one_letter_code
_entity_poly.pdbx_strand_id
1 'polypeptide(L)'
;MNHILLTSDNTSNSVAQRFNEIEITLTSFSNKLRLLNLGIIRGIKEIKNWELYQNMTTHQFNKFLEALIQINELNLFITLERKRNQRQLEINFAKLLVICSVFNNYMNMPLINAIKKNINHDNLDPNELFSKLFNTYEVSKDFTNSASVIEDFIYNNFKNATFNNRNYIEFDYFKTYEDFTIILGIRNGKNIRKLNPTALEISKKESFYFHSQDNLLSVQNSENYIKKRIIASKLAIICEENTENEFGFNRTFTQKINLIENYLESSDTFRDTIDKYYTDIYFWKSGFRILMQSHCNPHEIQTYVDYIENQRNHLGSNFTLKGKTYKSIINQMEVWHDTITYNEIEGNPIVWGTKEEGALKTITVKDKIYEYQQIIDSFELYIEGQKKKHCVYTYLDRCVEKKIQIWRLYEKNTNYGLTMEIKNGKITQALGKFNMADHYLERNVLTVMAKRENLKIYI
;
A
#
# COMPACT_ATOMS: atom_id res chain seq x y z
N MET A 1 -22.74 26.55 -34.71
CA MET A 1 -22.83 26.04 -33.33
C MET A 1 -22.80 27.18 -32.31
N ASN A 2 -21.84 28.11 -32.35
CA ASN A 2 -21.83 29.27 -31.43
C ASN A 2 -23.13 30.10 -31.45
N HIS A 3 -23.77 30.22 -32.62
CA HIS A 3 -25.07 30.90 -32.75
C HIS A 3 -26.26 30.14 -32.10
N ILE A 4 -26.14 28.83 -31.85
CA ILE A 4 -27.16 28.00 -31.18
C ILE A 4 -27.05 28.17 -29.66
N LEU A 5 -25.84 28.34 -29.14
CA LEU A 5 -25.59 28.57 -27.72
C LEU A 5 -26.04 29.96 -27.28
N LEU A 6 -25.80 30.99 -28.11
CA LEU A 6 -26.08 32.40 -27.79
C LEU A 6 -27.57 32.80 -27.82
N THR A 7 -28.46 32.01 -28.44
CA THR A 7 -29.90 32.36 -28.53
C THR A 7 -30.77 31.73 -27.44
N SER A 8 -30.18 31.01 -26.46
CA SER A 8 -30.93 30.12 -25.57
C SER A 8 -30.98 30.52 -24.09
N ASP A 9 -30.58 31.74 -23.74
CA ASP A 9 -30.32 32.13 -22.36
C ASP A 9 -31.56 32.49 -21.51
N ASN A 10 -32.80 32.10 -21.87
CA ASN A 10 -33.95 32.48 -21.01
C ASN A 10 -35.21 31.60 -21.02
N THR A 11 -35.13 30.28 -21.27
CA THR A 11 -36.31 29.41 -21.06
C THR A 11 -35.98 28.13 -20.31
N SER A 12 -36.82 27.81 -19.32
CA SER A 12 -36.82 26.61 -18.46
C SER A 12 -37.17 25.33 -19.22
N ASN A 13 -36.49 25.06 -20.33
CA ASN A 13 -36.69 23.84 -21.10
C ASN A 13 -35.92 22.69 -20.43
N SER A 14 -36.58 21.54 -20.29
CA SER A 14 -35.93 20.32 -19.80
C SER A 14 -34.75 19.92 -20.72
N VAL A 15 -33.75 19.24 -20.17
CA VAL A 15 -32.59 18.74 -20.94
C VAL A 15 -33.03 17.92 -22.17
N ALA A 16 -34.11 17.15 -22.03
CA ALA A 16 -34.75 16.39 -23.11
C ALA A 16 -35.25 17.26 -24.27
N GLN A 17 -35.82 18.42 -23.95
CA GLN A 17 -36.35 19.34 -24.95
C GLN A 17 -35.21 20.03 -25.70
N ARG A 18 -34.14 20.44 -25.00
CA ARG A 18 -32.92 21.00 -25.64
C ARG A 18 -32.21 19.98 -26.53
N PHE A 19 -32.21 18.71 -26.15
CA PHE A 19 -31.69 17.63 -27.01
C PHE A 19 -32.48 17.50 -28.31
N ASN A 20 -33.81 17.52 -28.24
CA ASN A 20 -34.65 17.46 -29.43
C ASN A 20 -34.43 18.69 -30.33
N GLU A 21 -34.29 19.89 -29.75
CA GLU A 21 -33.98 21.12 -30.50
C GLU A 21 -32.63 21.04 -31.21
N ILE A 22 -31.60 20.54 -30.53
CA ILE A 22 -30.26 20.32 -31.12
C ILE A 22 -30.32 19.23 -32.20
N GLU A 23 -31.02 18.12 -31.95
CA GLU A 23 -31.17 17.03 -32.91
C GLU A 23 -31.90 17.50 -34.19
N ILE A 24 -33.00 18.26 -34.05
CA ILE A 24 -33.73 18.86 -35.17
C ILE A 24 -32.85 19.83 -35.94
N THR A 25 -32.11 20.69 -35.23
CA THR A 25 -31.21 21.67 -35.84
C THR A 25 -30.06 21.00 -36.58
N LEU A 26 -29.41 19.99 -36.00
CA LEU A 26 -28.34 19.25 -36.65
C LEU A 26 -28.84 18.44 -37.86
N THR A 27 -30.06 17.90 -37.76
CA THR A 27 -30.71 17.17 -38.84
C THR A 27 -31.03 18.10 -40.02
N SER A 28 -31.53 19.31 -39.77
CA SER A 28 -31.81 20.30 -40.81
C SER A 28 -30.54 20.82 -41.49
N PHE A 29 -29.43 20.94 -40.76
CA PHE A 29 -28.11 21.25 -41.32
C PHE A 29 -27.47 20.08 -42.10
N SER A 30 -27.85 18.82 -41.83
CA SER A 30 -27.23 17.64 -42.46
C SER A 30 -27.46 17.54 -43.97
N ASN A 31 -28.47 18.25 -44.52
CA ASN A 31 -28.68 18.35 -45.97
C ASN A 31 -27.55 19.11 -46.69
N LYS A 32 -26.70 19.88 -45.98
CA LYS A 32 -25.55 20.62 -46.56
C LYS A 32 -24.16 20.04 -46.22
N LEU A 33 -24.02 19.16 -45.22
CA LEU A 33 -22.75 18.58 -44.78
C LEU A 33 -22.95 17.12 -44.34
N ARG A 34 -23.00 16.22 -45.33
CA ARG A 34 -23.66 14.91 -45.23
C ARG A 34 -22.94 13.85 -44.37
N LEU A 35 -21.63 13.98 -44.14
CA LEU A 35 -20.83 12.95 -43.42
C LEU A 35 -20.49 13.34 -41.97
N LEU A 36 -20.30 14.64 -41.69
CA LEU A 36 -19.86 15.13 -40.37
C LEU A 36 -20.97 15.02 -39.31
N ASN A 37 -22.21 15.30 -39.71
CA ASN A 37 -23.34 15.34 -38.77
C ASN A 37 -23.85 13.96 -38.37
N LEU A 38 -23.60 12.91 -39.17
CA LEU A 38 -24.12 11.56 -38.88
C LEU A 38 -23.46 10.90 -37.66
N GLY A 39 -22.17 11.16 -37.42
CA GLY A 39 -21.46 10.62 -36.25
C GLY A 39 -21.94 11.28 -34.95
N ILE A 40 -22.08 12.60 -34.95
CA ILE A 40 -22.57 13.38 -33.80
C ILE A 40 -24.03 13.02 -33.52
N ILE A 41 -24.90 12.99 -34.53
CA ILE A 41 -26.31 12.62 -34.38
C ILE A 41 -26.43 11.18 -33.84
N ARG A 42 -25.57 10.26 -34.27
CA ARG A 42 -25.58 8.87 -33.78
C ARG A 42 -25.10 8.76 -32.33
N GLY A 43 -24.01 9.46 -31.96
CA GLY A 43 -23.53 9.51 -30.57
C GLY A 43 -24.56 10.13 -29.63
N ILE A 44 -25.20 11.23 -30.05
CA ILE A 44 -26.32 11.87 -29.36
C ILE A 44 -27.48 10.87 -29.15
N LYS A 45 -27.84 10.10 -30.17
CA LYS A 45 -28.89 9.06 -30.08
C LYS A 45 -28.51 7.90 -29.16
N GLU A 46 -27.26 7.46 -29.17
CA GLU A 46 -26.77 6.39 -28.30
C GLU A 46 -26.73 6.84 -26.82
N ILE A 47 -26.38 8.11 -26.55
CA ILE A 47 -26.39 8.71 -25.20
C ILE A 47 -27.81 8.89 -24.67
N LYS A 48 -28.79 9.20 -25.52
CA LYS A 48 -30.21 9.34 -25.15
C LYS A 48 -30.78 8.06 -24.49
N ASN A 49 -30.13 6.91 -24.72
CA ASN A 49 -30.51 5.61 -24.17
C ASN A 49 -29.79 5.27 -22.85
N TRP A 50 -28.88 6.11 -22.35
CA TRP A 50 -28.17 5.86 -21.09
C TRP A 50 -29.00 6.33 -19.90
N GLU A 51 -29.24 5.50 -18.89
CA GLU A 51 -30.01 5.89 -17.68
C GLU A 51 -29.39 7.09 -16.93
N LEU A 52 -28.06 7.27 -17.02
CA LEU A 52 -27.33 8.42 -16.46
C LEU A 52 -27.80 9.78 -16.97
N TYR A 53 -28.43 9.81 -18.15
CA TYR A 53 -28.93 11.00 -18.81
C TYR A 53 -30.10 11.67 -18.08
N GLN A 54 -30.97 10.88 -17.45
CA GLN A 54 -32.19 11.37 -16.79
C GLN A 54 -31.87 12.29 -15.58
N ASN A 55 -30.63 12.23 -15.07
CA ASN A 55 -30.22 12.92 -13.85
C ASN A 55 -29.23 14.08 -14.09
N MET A 56 -28.89 14.41 -15.35
CA MET A 56 -27.98 15.52 -15.65
C MET A 56 -28.65 16.88 -15.47
N THR A 57 -27.98 17.79 -14.78
CA THR A 57 -28.39 19.21 -14.74
C THR A 57 -28.08 19.90 -16.07
N THR A 58 -28.81 20.97 -16.38
CA THR A 58 -28.59 21.80 -17.58
C THR A 58 -27.16 22.32 -17.67
N HIS A 59 -26.52 22.63 -16.53
CA HIS A 59 -25.14 23.10 -16.49
C HIS A 59 -24.13 22.00 -16.87
N GLN A 60 -24.27 20.79 -16.29
CA GLN A 60 -23.45 19.63 -16.65
C GLN A 60 -23.61 19.27 -18.13
N PHE A 61 -24.84 19.37 -18.65
CA PHE A 61 -25.12 19.11 -20.05
C PHE A 61 -24.47 20.14 -20.99
N ASN A 62 -24.53 21.43 -20.66
CA ASN A 62 -23.86 22.46 -21.46
C ASN A 62 -22.34 22.29 -21.48
N LYS A 63 -21.73 21.93 -20.34
CA LYS A 63 -20.28 21.65 -20.25
C LYS A 63 -19.87 20.43 -21.06
N PHE A 64 -20.70 19.38 -21.06
CA PHE A 64 -20.51 18.21 -21.90
C PHE A 64 -20.59 18.56 -23.40
N LEU A 65 -21.54 19.40 -23.79
CA LEU A 65 -21.66 19.92 -25.17
C LEU A 65 -20.44 20.76 -25.58
N GLU A 66 -19.96 21.65 -24.72
CA GLU A 66 -18.74 22.44 -24.97
C GLU A 66 -17.53 21.53 -25.22
N ALA A 67 -17.37 20.48 -24.40
CA ALA A 67 -16.30 19.50 -24.57
C ALA A 67 -16.43 18.73 -25.91
N LEU A 68 -17.64 18.30 -26.27
CA LEU A 68 -17.90 17.65 -27.57
C LEU A 68 -17.61 18.56 -28.75
N ILE A 69 -17.92 19.86 -28.65
CA ILE A 69 -17.62 20.85 -29.69
C ILE A 69 -16.11 21.03 -29.84
N GLN A 70 -15.38 21.17 -28.73
CA GLN A 70 -13.91 21.27 -28.75
C GLN A 70 -13.25 20.00 -29.32
N ILE A 71 -13.77 18.82 -28.98
CA ILE A 71 -13.34 17.54 -29.56
C ILE A 71 -13.61 17.52 -31.07
N ASN A 72 -14.74 18.07 -31.52
CA ASN A 72 -15.08 18.11 -32.95
C ASN A 72 -14.20 19.09 -33.73
N GLU A 73 -13.83 20.23 -33.13
CA GLU A 73 -12.87 21.16 -33.72
C GLU A 73 -11.46 20.54 -33.81
N LEU A 74 -11.04 19.78 -32.79
CA LEU A 74 -9.81 18.99 -32.82
C LEU A 74 -9.87 17.88 -33.89
N ASN A 75 -11.02 17.20 -34.02
CA ASN A 75 -11.24 16.17 -35.03
C ASN A 75 -11.28 16.75 -36.44
N LEU A 76 -11.80 17.96 -36.65
CA LEU A 76 -11.76 18.64 -37.96
C LEU A 76 -10.31 18.88 -38.41
N PHE A 77 -9.43 19.18 -37.44
CA PHE A 77 -8.00 19.35 -37.67
C PHE A 77 -7.31 18.02 -38.01
N ILE A 78 -7.66 16.93 -37.33
CA ILE A 78 -7.06 15.60 -37.54
C ILE A 78 -7.61 14.87 -38.78
N THR A 79 -8.89 15.09 -39.15
CA THR A 79 -9.53 14.44 -40.31
C THR A 79 -8.97 14.92 -41.65
N LEU A 80 -8.22 16.04 -41.67
CA LEU A 80 -7.47 16.49 -42.84
C LEU A 80 -6.22 15.63 -43.13
N GLU A 81 -5.82 14.74 -42.22
CA GLU A 81 -4.79 13.73 -42.45
C GLU A 81 -5.34 12.29 -42.30
N ARG A 82 -4.75 11.34 -43.04
CA ARG A 82 -5.37 10.08 -43.52
C ARG A 82 -5.81 9.04 -42.46
N LYS A 83 -6.75 8.19 -42.91
CA LYS A 83 -7.42 7.06 -42.23
C LYS A 83 -6.62 5.73 -42.17
N ARG A 84 -6.61 5.07 -41.00
CA ARG A 84 -7.14 3.68 -40.77
C ARG A 84 -7.00 3.23 -39.29
N ASN A 85 -6.03 3.76 -38.54
CA ASN A 85 -5.88 3.52 -37.09
C ASN A 85 -6.70 4.47 -36.19
N GLN A 86 -7.32 5.46 -36.82
CA GLN A 86 -8.04 6.56 -36.18
C GLN A 86 -9.21 6.06 -35.32
N ARG A 87 -9.92 5.01 -35.73
CA ARG A 87 -11.16 4.59 -35.05
C ARG A 87 -10.95 4.00 -33.66
N GLN A 88 -9.86 3.25 -33.46
CA GLN A 88 -9.52 2.70 -32.13
C GLN A 88 -8.88 3.78 -31.24
N LEU A 89 -8.11 4.70 -31.85
CA LEU A 89 -7.57 5.87 -31.18
C LEU A 89 -8.70 6.81 -30.72
N GLU A 90 -9.69 7.06 -31.57
CA GLU A 90 -10.90 7.84 -31.28
C GLU A 90 -11.71 7.20 -30.15
N ILE A 91 -11.87 5.88 -30.13
CA ILE A 91 -12.56 5.17 -29.03
C ILE A 91 -11.77 5.25 -27.73
N ASN A 92 -10.45 5.08 -27.78
CA ASN A 92 -9.60 5.13 -26.58
C ASN A 92 -9.44 6.56 -26.05
N PHE A 93 -9.39 7.55 -26.95
CA PHE A 93 -9.36 8.97 -26.61
C PHE A 93 -10.72 9.45 -26.09
N ALA A 94 -11.83 8.98 -26.66
CA ALA A 94 -13.17 9.19 -26.12
C ALA A 94 -13.33 8.53 -24.75
N LYS A 95 -12.77 7.32 -24.52
CA LYS A 95 -12.74 6.70 -23.18
C LYS A 95 -11.87 7.50 -22.21
N LEU A 96 -10.69 7.94 -22.62
CA LEU A 96 -9.80 8.77 -21.83
C LEU A 96 -10.43 10.12 -21.51
N LEU A 97 -11.19 10.71 -22.43
CA LEU A 97 -11.92 11.97 -22.25
C LEU A 97 -13.22 11.79 -21.47
N VAL A 98 -13.90 10.66 -21.55
CA VAL A 98 -15.01 10.32 -20.64
C VAL A 98 -14.46 10.15 -19.23
N ILE A 99 -13.30 9.52 -19.07
CA ILE A 99 -12.56 9.48 -17.81
C ILE A 99 -12.16 10.92 -17.41
N CYS A 100 -11.47 11.71 -18.23
CA CYS A 100 -11.08 13.07 -17.88
C CYS A 100 -12.26 14.04 -17.66
N SER A 101 -13.40 13.86 -18.33
CA SER A 101 -14.60 14.71 -18.17
C SER A 101 -15.39 14.38 -16.92
N VAL A 102 -15.46 13.09 -16.56
CA VAL A 102 -15.93 12.64 -15.24
C VAL A 102 -15.03 13.17 -14.12
N PHE A 103 -13.74 13.34 -14.39
CA PHE A 103 -12.75 13.88 -13.44
C PHE A 103 -12.57 15.42 -13.52
N ASN A 104 -13.26 16.13 -14.42
CA ASN A 104 -13.01 17.55 -14.71
C ASN A 104 -13.49 18.51 -13.60
N ASN A 105 -14.21 18.00 -12.60
CA ASN A 105 -14.50 18.76 -11.39
C ASN A 105 -13.36 18.69 -10.35
N TYR A 106 -12.31 17.88 -10.55
CA TYR A 106 -11.32 17.55 -9.51
C TYR A 106 -9.86 17.41 -9.99
N MET A 107 -9.52 17.79 -11.23
CA MET A 107 -8.14 17.70 -11.73
C MET A 107 -7.34 18.98 -11.48
N ASN A 108 -6.18 18.87 -10.81
CA ASN A 108 -5.22 19.96 -10.64
C ASN A 108 -4.50 20.26 -11.99
N MET A 109 -4.29 21.55 -12.31
CA MET A 109 -3.66 22.05 -13.54
C MET A 109 -2.30 21.42 -13.92
N PRO A 110 -1.43 21.00 -12.98
CA PRO A 110 -0.17 20.32 -13.29
C PRO A 110 -0.32 19.01 -14.06
N LEU A 111 -1.33 18.19 -13.76
CA LEU A 111 -1.55 16.91 -14.44
C LEU A 111 -2.08 17.12 -15.88
N ILE A 112 -2.96 18.11 -16.06
CA ILE A 112 -3.43 18.54 -17.39
C ILE A 112 -2.25 19.02 -18.24
N ASN A 113 -1.35 19.81 -17.67
CA ASN A 113 -0.17 20.30 -18.37
C ASN A 113 0.86 19.19 -18.66
N ALA A 114 0.99 18.20 -17.78
CA ALA A 114 1.83 17.02 -17.99
C ALA A 114 1.30 16.12 -19.12
N ILE A 115 -0.01 15.91 -19.18
CA ILE A 115 -0.69 15.19 -20.26
C ILE A 115 -0.48 15.95 -21.59
N LYS A 116 -0.74 17.26 -21.61
CA LYS A 116 -0.51 18.11 -22.80
C LYS A 116 0.95 18.08 -23.27
N LYS A 117 1.92 18.10 -22.35
CA LYS A 117 3.35 18.08 -22.69
C LYS A 117 3.79 16.74 -23.28
N ASN A 118 3.19 15.63 -22.85
CA ASN A 118 3.56 14.29 -23.34
C ASN A 118 2.77 13.86 -24.59
N ILE A 119 1.57 14.40 -24.83
CA ILE A 119 0.80 14.15 -26.06
C ILE A 119 1.47 14.76 -27.30
N ASN A 120 2.26 15.84 -27.14
CA ASN A 120 2.99 16.47 -28.25
C ASN A 120 4.18 15.63 -28.79
N HIS A 121 4.38 14.41 -28.28
CA HIS A 121 5.39 13.48 -28.79
C HIS A 121 4.71 12.20 -29.28
N ASP A 122 4.58 12.08 -30.60
CA ASP A 122 3.69 11.19 -31.37
C ASP A 122 3.87 9.66 -31.25
N ASN A 123 4.41 9.09 -30.16
CA ASN A 123 4.69 7.63 -30.14
C ASN A 123 4.50 6.89 -28.81
N LEU A 124 3.84 7.47 -27.80
CA LEU A 124 3.63 6.76 -26.53
C LEU A 124 2.35 5.91 -26.54
N ASP A 125 2.49 4.62 -26.26
CA ASP A 125 1.37 3.72 -26.01
C ASP A 125 0.52 4.28 -24.85
N PRO A 126 -0.83 4.36 -24.99
CA PRO A 126 -1.68 4.91 -23.93
C PRO A 126 -1.51 4.26 -22.56
N ASN A 127 -1.18 2.96 -22.48
CA ASN A 127 -0.92 2.30 -21.19
C ASN A 127 0.44 2.71 -20.63
N GLU A 128 1.45 2.90 -21.48
CA GLU A 128 2.77 3.42 -21.09
C GLU A 128 2.66 4.87 -20.58
N LEU A 129 1.91 5.73 -21.29
CA LEU A 129 1.65 7.10 -20.86
C LEU A 129 0.91 7.15 -19.52
N PHE A 130 -0.15 6.33 -19.36
CA PHE A 130 -0.90 6.25 -18.12
C PHE A 130 -0.04 5.72 -16.96
N SER A 131 0.73 4.65 -17.19
CA SER A 131 1.67 4.10 -16.19
C SER A 131 2.70 5.13 -15.77
N LYS A 132 3.27 5.86 -16.74
CA LYS A 132 4.25 6.91 -16.49
C LYS A 132 3.66 8.05 -15.68
N LEU A 133 2.46 8.52 -16.01
CA LEU A 133 1.76 9.55 -15.24
C LEU A 133 1.40 9.06 -13.83
N PHE A 134 0.86 7.84 -13.70
CA PHE A 134 0.47 7.27 -12.40
C PHE A 134 1.68 7.10 -11.46
N ASN A 135 2.79 6.56 -11.98
CA ASN A 135 4.02 6.35 -11.22
C ASN A 135 4.77 7.67 -10.92
N THR A 136 4.72 8.66 -11.83
CA THR A 136 5.42 9.95 -11.63
C THR A 136 4.75 10.82 -10.58
N TYR A 137 3.43 10.74 -10.45
CA TYR A 137 2.66 11.68 -9.63
C TYR A 137 2.10 11.07 -8.34
N GLU A 138 2.50 9.84 -7.96
CA GLU A 138 2.04 9.11 -6.75
C GLU A 138 0.59 9.52 -6.37
N VAL A 139 -0.37 9.22 -7.26
CA VAL A 139 -1.71 9.85 -7.35
C VAL A 139 -2.48 9.86 -6.01
N SER A 140 -2.09 9.07 -5.00
CA SER A 140 -2.67 9.12 -3.66
C SER A 140 -2.26 10.32 -2.80
N LYS A 141 -1.08 10.92 -2.97
CA LYS A 141 -0.58 11.96 -2.03
C LYS A 141 -1.02 13.39 -2.36
N ASP A 142 -1.27 13.72 -3.62
CA ASP A 142 -1.65 15.09 -4.03
C ASP A 142 -3.19 15.31 -4.12
N PHE A 143 -3.99 14.27 -3.85
CA PHE A 143 -5.46 14.27 -3.97
C PHE A 143 -6.20 14.35 -2.61
N THR A 144 -5.59 14.94 -1.58
CA THR A 144 -6.07 14.86 -0.18
C THR A 144 -7.46 15.46 0.10
N ASN A 145 -8.02 16.28 -0.79
CA ASN A 145 -9.38 16.83 -0.65
C ASN A 145 -10.42 16.20 -1.60
N SER A 146 -10.01 15.35 -2.54
CA SER A 146 -10.88 14.72 -3.55
C SER A 146 -10.85 13.19 -3.51
N ALA A 147 -9.99 12.59 -2.69
CA ALA A 147 -9.89 11.14 -2.53
C ALA A 147 -11.24 10.51 -2.16
N SER A 148 -12.00 11.10 -1.22
CA SER A 148 -13.30 10.54 -0.81
C SER A 148 -14.34 10.55 -1.93
N VAL A 149 -14.34 11.58 -2.79
CA VAL A 149 -15.31 11.69 -3.90
C VAL A 149 -14.92 10.79 -5.07
N ILE A 150 -13.62 10.63 -5.33
CA ILE A 150 -13.10 9.70 -6.33
C ILE A 150 -13.31 8.26 -5.85
N GLU A 151 -13.04 7.96 -4.59
CA GLU A 151 -13.37 6.69 -3.94
C GLU A 151 -14.86 6.44 -4.02
N ASP A 152 -15.73 7.36 -3.59
CA ASP A 152 -17.18 7.19 -3.66
C ASP A 152 -17.68 6.98 -5.10
N PHE A 153 -17.12 7.69 -6.09
CA PHE A 153 -17.51 7.53 -7.49
C PHE A 153 -17.03 6.21 -8.09
N ILE A 154 -15.76 5.84 -7.86
CA ILE A 154 -15.20 4.54 -8.25
C ILE A 154 -16.02 3.44 -7.56
N TYR A 155 -16.17 3.52 -6.24
CA TYR A 155 -16.91 2.59 -5.41
C TYR A 155 -18.37 2.43 -5.85
N ASN A 156 -19.10 3.52 -6.12
CA ASN A 156 -20.49 3.45 -6.59
C ASN A 156 -20.64 2.89 -8.01
N ASN A 157 -19.73 3.20 -8.94
CA ASN A 157 -19.75 2.61 -10.28
C ASN A 157 -19.31 1.14 -10.28
N PHE A 158 -18.40 0.74 -9.39
CA PHE A 158 -17.96 -0.65 -9.23
C PHE A 158 -18.95 -1.51 -8.45
N LYS A 159 -19.72 -0.95 -7.50
CA LYS A 159 -20.80 -1.65 -6.79
C LYS A 159 -21.89 -2.15 -7.74
N ASN A 160 -22.08 -1.48 -8.87
CA ASN A 160 -23.04 -1.88 -9.90
C ASN A 160 -22.52 -3.00 -10.82
N ALA A 161 -21.23 -3.37 -10.75
CA ALA A 161 -20.64 -4.45 -11.55
C ALA A 161 -20.80 -5.81 -10.85
N THR A 162 -21.95 -6.49 -11.06
CA THR A 162 -22.28 -7.94 -10.94
C THR A 162 -21.55 -8.91 -9.96
N PHE A 163 -20.80 -8.45 -8.96
CA PHE A 163 -20.23 -9.31 -7.91
C PHE A 163 -20.51 -8.71 -6.53
N ASN A 164 -21.78 -8.79 -6.13
CA ASN A 164 -22.36 -8.01 -5.04
C ASN A 164 -22.04 -8.49 -3.60
N ASN A 165 -21.03 -9.35 -3.36
CA ASN A 165 -20.85 -9.99 -2.04
C ASN A 165 -19.41 -10.08 -1.51
N ARG A 166 -18.43 -9.36 -2.07
CA ARG A 166 -17.08 -9.31 -1.49
C ARG A 166 -16.69 -7.86 -1.20
N ASN A 167 -16.60 -7.53 0.09
CA ASN A 167 -16.18 -6.23 0.58
C ASN A 167 -14.66 -6.08 0.39
N TYR A 168 -14.22 -5.82 -0.83
CA TYR A 168 -12.82 -5.49 -1.10
C TYR A 168 -12.53 -4.05 -0.63
N ILE A 169 -12.17 -3.87 0.64
CA ILE A 169 -11.79 -2.57 1.23
C ILE A 169 -10.30 -2.30 0.99
N GLU A 170 -9.84 -1.98 -0.23
CA GLU A 170 -8.38 -1.82 -0.44
C GLU A 170 -7.94 -0.84 -1.55
N PHE A 171 -8.70 0.20 -1.93
CA PHE A 171 -8.19 1.12 -2.98
C PHE A 171 -7.05 2.05 -2.50
N ASP A 172 -6.96 2.31 -1.20
CA ASP A 172 -6.14 3.38 -0.64
C ASP A 172 -4.64 3.02 -0.58
N TYR A 173 -4.29 1.78 -0.90
CA TYR A 173 -2.96 1.22 -0.64
C TYR A 173 -2.10 1.02 -1.90
N PHE A 174 -2.53 1.50 -3.07
CA PHE A 174 -1.84 1.23 -4.32
C PHE A 174 -0.72 2.23 -4.58
N LYS A 175 0.50 1.69 -4.70
CA LYS A 175 1.69 2.47 -5.03
C LYS A 175 2.17 2.29 -6.48
N THR A 176 1.74 1.23 -7.16
CA THR A 176 2.16 0.95 -8.54
C THR A 176 0.96 0.71 -9.45
N TYR A 177 1.07 1.10 -10.72
CA TYR A 177 0.08 0.78 -11.74
C TYR A 177 -0.12 -0.73 -11.91
N GLU A 178 0.95 -1.51 -11.76
CA GLU A 178 0.94 -2.96 -11.84
C GLU A 178 0.02 -3.56 -10.76
N ASP A 179 0.21 -3.20 -9.48
CA ASP A 179 -0.66 -3.64 -8.38
C ASP A 179 -2.13 -3.27 -8.66
N PHE A 180 -2.37 -2.05 -9.16
CA PHE A 180 -3.71 -1.60 -9.52
C PHE A 180 -4.36 -2.47 -10.62
N THR A 181 -3.63 -2.78 -11.71
CA THR A 181 -4.16 -3.61 -12.80
C THR A 181 -4.45 -5.03 -12.35
N ILE A 182 -3.61 -5.60 -11.48
CA ILE A 182 -3.84 -6.92 -10.90
C ILE A 182 -5.13 -6.88 -10.09
N ILE A 183 -5.29 -5.91 -9.18
CA ILE A 183 -6.44 -5.87 -8.28
C ILE A 183 -7.74 -5.59 -9.04
N LEU A 184 -7.71 -4.72 -10.06
CA LEU A 184 -8.82 -4.57 -10.99
C LEU A 184 -9.15 -5.88 -11.71
N GLY A 185 -8.13 -6.63 -12.15
CA GLY A 185 -8.31 -7.96 -12.71
C GLY A 185 -9.03 -8.89 -11.74
N ILE A 186 -8.60 -8.92 -10.48
CA ILE A 186 -9.19 -9.75 -9.41
C ILE A 186 -10.64 -9.38 -9.17
N ARG A 187 -10.94 -8.08 -9.04
CA ARG A 187 -12.30 -7.56 -8.88
C ARG A 187 -13.20 -7.92 -10.05
N ASN A 188 -12.65 -7.98 -11.26
CA ASN A 188 -13.33 -8.48 -12.47
C ASN A 188 -13.39 -10.01 -12.55
N GLY A 189 -13.17 -10.72 -11.43
CA GLY A 189 -13.26 -12.17 -11.32
C GLY A 189 -12.08 -12.93 -11.93
N LYS A 190 -11.02 -12.25 -12.39
CA LYS A 190 -9.82 -12.94 -12.89
C LYS A 190 -9.03 -13.50 -11.72
N ASN A 191 -8.59 -14.74 -11.86
CA ASN A 191 -7.78 -15.39 -10.86
C ASN A 191 -6.36 -14.79 -10.86
N ILE A 192 -5.80 -14.48 -9.67
CA ILE A 192 -4.42 -13.99 -9.51
C ILE A 192 -3.38 -14.78 -10.32
N ARG A 193 -3.53 -16.11 -10.48
CA ARG A 193 -2.62 -16.92 -11.31
C ARG A 193 -2.56 -16.53 -12.78
N LYS A 194 -3.65 -15.95 -13.32
CA LYS A 194 -3.73 -15.46 -14.70
C LYS A 194 -3.25 -14.01 -14.84
N LEU A 195 -3.20 -13.30 -13.72
CA LEU A 195 -2.82 -11.90 -13.66
C LEU A 195 -1.36 -11.74 -13.27
N ASN A 196 -0.79 -12.74 -12.58
CA ASN A 196 0.41 -12.57 -11.79
C ASN A 196 1.61 -12.18 -12.64
N PRO A 197 2.06 -10.92 -12.56
CA PRO A 197 3.22 -10.46 -13.30
C PRO A 197 4.53 -10.70 -12.55
N THR A 198 4.44 -11.02 -11.25
CA THR A 198 5.59 -11.07 -10.33
C THR A 198 6.52 -12.28 -10.53
N ALA A 199 6.34 -13.09 -11.58
CA ALA A 199 7.00 -14.38 -11.82
C ALA A 199 6.82 -15.43 -10.69
N LEU A 200 6.09 -15.10 -9.62
CA LEU A 200 5.87 -15.99 -8.49
C LEU A 200 4.89 -17.09 -8.87
N GLU A 201 5.30 -18.35 -8.72
CA GLU A 201 4.38 -19.46 -8.93
C GLU A 201 3.33 -19.50 -7.82
N ILE A 202 2.05 -19.55 -8.20
CA ILE A 202 0.91 -19.61 -7.27
C ILE A 202 0.08 -20.86 -7.56
N SER A 203 -0.05 -21.74 -6.56
CA SER A 203 -0.88 -22.94 -6.68
C SER A 203 -2.39 -22.62 -6.65
N LYS A 204 -3.25 -23.58 -7.02
CA LYS A 204 -4.71 -23.43 -6.90
C LYS A 204 -5.15 -23.09 -5.47
N LYS A 205 -4.58 -23.78 -4.47
CA LYS A 205 -4.86 -23.54 -3.05
C LYS A 205 -4.33 -22.19 -2.59
N GLU A 206 -3.14 -21.78 -3.04
CA GLU A 206 -2.55 -20.49 -2.66
C GLU A 206 -3.39 -19.34 -3.22
N SER A 207 -3.87 -19.50 -4.45
CA SER A 207 -4.81 -18.55 -5.03
C SER A 207 -6.13 -18.50 -4.27
N PHE A 208 -6.64 -19.62 -3.76
CA PHE A 208 -7.86 -19.60 -2.96
C PHE A 208 -7.66 -18.73 -1.71
N TYR A 209 -6.57 -18.97 -0.96
CA TYR A 209 -6.21 -18.17 0.22
C TYR A 209 -6.02 -16.69 -0.08
N PHE A 210 -5.37 -16.39 -1.21
CA PHE A 210 -5.20 -15.01 -1.66
C PHE A 210 -6.54 -14.29 -1.78
N HIS A 211 -7.55 -14.94 -2.38
CA HIS A 211 -8.86 -14.35 -2.68
C HIS A 211 -9.89 -14.44 -1.56
N SER A 212 -9.78 -15.43 -0.67
CA SER A 212 -10.82 -15.75 0.31
C SER A 212 -10.68 -15.01 1.63
N GLN A 213 -9.54 -14.33 1.85
CA GLN A 213 -9.19 -13.78 3.15
C GLN A 213 -8.96 -12.29 3.08
N ASP A 214 -10.03 -11.52 3.23
CA ASP A 214 -10.01 -10.05 3.21
C ASP A 214 -9.05 -9.46 4.27
N ASN A 215 -8.71 -10.23 5.32
CA ASN A 215 -7.78 -9.85 6.38
C ASN A 215 -6.54 -10.75 6.48
N LEU A 216 -6.08 -11.38 5.39
CA LEU A 216 -4.89 -12.25 5.47
C LEU A 216 -3.64 -11.51 5.94
N LEU A 217 -3.57 -10.24 5.59
CA LEU A 217 -2.53 -9.31 6.01
C LEU A 217 -3.23 -7.96 6.22
N SER A 218 -3.27 -7.51 7.45
CA SER A 218 -3.66 -6.15 7.85
C SER A 218 -2.65 -5.09 7.41
N VAL A 219 -1.76 -5.42 6.46
CA VAL A 219 -0.63 -4.59 6.04
C VAL A 219 -1.14 -3.37 5.31
N GLN A 220 -1.49 -2.37 6.11
CA GLN A 220 -1.75 -1.03 5.66
C GLN A 220 -0.45 -0.52 5.06
N ASN A 221 -0.49 -0.12 3.79
CA ASN A 221 0.49 0.77 3.19
C ASN A 221 1.85 0.16 2.79
N SER A 222 1.93 -1.13 2.45
CA SER A 222 3.20 -1.72 1.99
C SER A 222 3.38 -1.65 0.48
N GLU A 223 4.56 -1.19 0.06
CA GLU A 223 5.12 -1.57 -1.24
C GLU A 223 5.10 -3.10 -1.40
N ASN A 224 4.92 -3.56 -2.64
CA ASN A 224 4.86 -4.98 -2.98
C ASN A 224 3.70 -5.74 -2.32
N TYR A 225 2.55 -5.07 -2.15
CA TYR A 225 1.35 -5.64 -1.53
C TYR A 225 0.98 -7.03 -2.10
N ILE A 226 0.96 -7.17 -3.43
CA ILE A 226 0.62 -8.44 -4.09
C ILE A 226 1.63 -9.54 -3.73
N LYS A 227 2.94 -9.27 -3.76
CA LYS A 227 3.97 -10.24 -3.39
C LYS A 227 3.83 -10.66 -1.92
N LYS A 228 3.62 -9.71 -1.01
CA LYS A 228 3.41 -9.97 0.42
C LYS A 228 2.19 -10.85 0.67
N ARG A 229 1.07 -10.55 0.02
CA ARG A 229 -0.16 -11.36 0.12
C ARG A 229 -0.01 -12.76 -0.49
N ILE A 230 0.77 -12.90 -1.56
CA ILE A 230 1.16 -14.22 -2.09
C ILE A 230 1.94 -15.02 -1.05
N ILE A 231 2.95 -14.42 -0.41
CA ILE A 231 3.76 -15.08 0.63
C ILE A 231 2.88 -15.49 1.82
N ALA A 232 2.01 -14.62 2.31
CA ALA A 232 1.08 -14.96 3.39
C ALA A 232 0.15 -16.11 3.00
N SER A 233 -0.31 -16.15 1.74
CA SER A 233 -1.14 -17.25 1.22
C SER A 233 -0.39 -18.59 1.22
N LYS A 234 0.93 -18.56 0.96
CA LYS A 234 1.80 -19.74 1.05
C LYS A 234 1.95 -20.25 2.48
N LEU A 235 1.97 -19.36 3.47
CA LEU A 235 2.00 -19.73 4.88
C LEU A 235 0.64 -20.21 5.40
N ALA A 236 -0.46 -19.61 4.91
CA ALA A 236 -1.81 -20.03 5.30
C ALA A 236 -2.12 -21.50 4.97
N ILE A 237 -1.60 -22.01 3.85
CA ILE A 237 -1.71 -23.43 3.50
C ILE A 237 -0.99 -24.33 4.51
N ILE A 238 0.16 -23.89 5.04
CA ILE A 238 0.88 -24.68 6.06
C ILE A 238 0.01 -24.84 7.31
N CYS A 239 -0.81 -23.83 7.64
CA CYS A 239 -1.74 -23.91 8.75
C CYS A 239 -2.90 -24.90 8.53
N GLU A 240 -3.16 -25.31 7.28
CA GLU A 240 -4.11 -26.38 6.92
C GLU A 240 -3.46 -27.76 6.90
N GLU A 241 -2.24 -27.89 6.37
CA GLU A 241 -1.55 -29.19 6.21
C GLU A 241 -1.32 -29.93 7.54
N ASN A 242 -1.32 -29.22 8.67
CA ASN A 242 -0.96 -29.75 9.98
C ASN A 242 -2.15 -30.11 10.90
N THR A 243 -3.40 -30.12 10.41
CA THR A 243 -4.58 -30.32 11.26
C THR A 243 -4.79 -31.76 11.75
N GLU A 244 -4.04 -32.75 11.23
CA GLU A 244 -4.24 -34.16 11.56
C GLU A 244 -3.38 -34.66 12.73
N ASN A 245 -2.44 -33.87 13.25
CA ASN A 245 -1.58 -34.31 14.35
C ASN A 245 -2.23 -34.03 15.72
N GLU A 246 -2.45 -35.09 16.51
CA GLU A 246 -3.01 -35.12 17.87
C GLU A 246 -2.27 -34.25 18.90
N PHE A 247 -1.07 -33.78 18.60
CA PHE A 247 -0.37 -32.77 19.41
C PHE A 247 -0.88 -31.38 19.05
N GLY A 248 -2.10 -31.15 19.52
CA GLY A 248 -2.98 -30.09 19.08
C GLY A 248 -2.53 -28.69 19.43
N PHE A 249 -2.92 -27.77 18.55
CA PHE A 249 -3.78 -26.65 18.93
C PHE A 249 -4.80 -26.47 17.81
N ASN A 250 -6.09 -26.54 18.16
CA ASN A 250 -7.16 -25.98 17.34
C ASN A 250 -7.04 -24.45 17.37
N ARG A 251 -5.97 -23.89 16.79
CA ARG A 251 -5.87 -22.46 16.59
C ARG A 251 -7.07 -22.06 15.74
N THR A 252 -7.86 -21.10 16.24
CA THR A 252 -8.95 -20.52 15.45
C THR A 252 -8.35 -19.92 14.18
N PHE A 253 -9.19 -19.75 13.16
CA PHE A 253 -8.76 -19.10 11.92
C PHE A 253 -8.04 -17.77 12.21
N THR A 254 -8.60 -16.93 13.09
CA THR A 254 -8.00 -15.67 13.55
C THR A 254 -6.62 -15.87 14.18
N GLN A 255 -6.43 -16.88 15.03
CA GLN A 255 -5.13 -17.16 15.65
C GLN A 255 -4.07 -17.59 14.63
N LYS A 256 -4.48 -18.28 13.55
CA LYS A 256 -3.57 -18.64 12.45
C LYS A 256 -3.16 -17.41 11.66
N ILE A 257 -4.09 -16.49 11.37
CA ILE A 257 -3.81 -15.23 10.69
C ILE A 257 -2.87 -14.36 11.53
N ASN A 258 -3.18 -14.16 12.81
CA ASN A 258 -2.32 -13.39 13.71
C ASN A 258 -0.91 -13.98 13.82
N LEU A 259 -0.77 -15.32 13.76
CA LEU A 259 0.55 -15.96 13.75
C LEU A 259 1.31 -15.67 12.45
N ILE A 260 0.64 -15.74 11.29
CA ILE A 260 1.24 -15.41 9.98
C ILE A 260 1.70 -13.96 9.97
N GLU A 261 0.83 -13.04 10.39
CA GLU A 261 1.14 -11.61 10.47
C GLU A 261 2.32 -11.35 11.39
N ASN A 262 2.30 -11.85 12.63
CA ASN A 262 3.42 -11.65 13.56
C ASN A 262 4.72 -12.24 13.00
N TYR A 263 4.68 -13.42 12.37
CA TYR A 263 5.87 -14.03 11.78
C TYR A 263 6.46 -13.21 10.63
N LEU A 264 5.61 -12.75 9.72
CA LEU A 264 6.03 -11.97 8.55
C LEU A 264 6.48 -10.57 8.94
N GLU A 265 5.70 -9.89 9.79
CA GLU A 265 6.03 -8.54 10.25
C GLU A 265 7.26 -8.54 11.16
N SER A 266 7.64 -9.66 11.77
CA SER A 266 8.90 -9.74 12.53
C SER A 266 10.16 -9.78 11.64
N SER A 267 10.05 -10.08 10.35
CA SER A 267 11.19 -10.25 9.46
C SER A 267 11.53 -8.94 8.73
N ASP A 268 12.73 -8.39 8.97
CA ASP A 268 13.22 -7.26 8.18
C ASP A 268 13.39 -7.65 6.71
N THR A 269 13.83 -8.88 6.46
CA THR A 269 13.96 -9.39 5.09
C THR A 269 12.61 -9.36 4.36
N PHE A 270 11.50 -9.70 5.04
CA PHE A 270 10.14 -9.58 4.48
C PHE A 270 9.72 -8.12 4.31
N ARG A 271 9.98 -7.27 5.31
CA ARG A 271 9.53 -5.87 5.31
C ARG A 271 10.25 -5.04 4.25
N ASP A 272 11.56 -5.14 4.19
CA ASP A 272 12.46 -4.25 3.46
C ASP A 272 13.03 -4.88 2.17
N THR A 273 13.17 -6.22 2.08
CA THR A 273 13.77 -6.91 0.91
C THR A 273 12.95 -8.12 0.43
N ILE A 274 11.67 -7.88 0.09
CA ILE A 274 10.69 -8.93 -0.20
C ILE A 274 11.14 -9.96 -1.26
N ASP A 275 11.94 -9.55 -2.24
CA ASP A 275 12.43 -10.45 -3.30
C ASP A 275 13.46 -11.46 -2.77
N LYS A 276 14.31 -11.03 -1.83
CA LYS A 276 15.23 -11.92 -1.10
C LYS A 276 14.43 -12.89 -0.23
N TYR A 277 13.42 -12.39 0.49
CA TYR A 277 12.54 -13.24 1.29
C TYR A 277 11.87 -14.32 0.43
N TYR A 278 11.36 -13.93 -0.74
CA TYR A 278 10.71 -14.86 -1.65
C TYR A 278 11.70 -15.89 -2.24
N THR A 279 12.90 -15.47 -2.62
CA THR A 279 13.93 -16.38 -3.13
C THR A 279 14.22 -17.50 -2.12
N ASP A 280 14.18 -17.17 -0.83
CA ASP A 280 14.37 -18.10 0.28
C ASP A 280 13.05 -18.65 0.86
N ILE A 281 11.93 -18.61 0.13
CA ILE A 281 10.59 -18.94 0.68
C ILE A 281 10.53 -20.34 1.30
N TYR A 282 11.26 -21.33 0.80
CA TYR A 282 11.28 -22.67 1.38
C TYR A 282 11.96 -22.72 2.76
N PHE A 283 12.98 -21.89 2.98
CA PHE A 283 13.62 -21.71 4.28
C PHE A 283 12.63 -21.09 5.27
N TRP A 284 11.99 -19.99 4.88
CA TRP A 284 10.98 -19.31 5.71
C TRP A 284 9.76 -20.18 6.01
N LYS A 285 9.26 -20.95 5.02
CA LYS A 285 8.20 -21.96 5.24
C LYS A 285 8.61 -23.01 6.26
N SER A 286 9.89 -23.42 6.26
CA SER A 286 10.41 -24.38 7.24
C SER A 286 10.49 -23.78 8.64
N GLY A 287 10.93 -22.52 8.76
CA GLY A 287 10.91 -21.78 10.03
C GLY A 287 9.50 -21.59 10.58
N PHE A 288 8.55 -21.25 9.71
CA PHE A 288 7.14 -21.12 10.10
C PHE A 288 6.52 -22.46 10.54
N ARG A 289 6.87 -23.59 9.89
CA ARG A 289 6.42 -24.93 10.32
C ARG A 289 6.87 -25.29 11.73
N ILE A 290 8.12 -24.98 12.07
CA ILE A 290 8.65 -25.23 13.42
C ILE A 290 7.88 -24.38 14.45
N LEU A 291 7.61 -23.11 14.12
CA LEU A 291 6.85 -22.20 14.98
C LEU A 291 5.40 -22.66 15.18
N MET A 292 4.74 -23.14 14.13
CA MET A 292 3.37 -23.68 14.17
C MET A 292 3.21 -24.84 15.15
N GLN A 293 4.28 -25.64 15.34
CA GLN A 293 4.31 -26.78 16.26
C GLN A 293 4.66 -26.38 17.70
N SER A 294 4.77 -25.08 17.98
CA SER A 294 5.17 -24.55 19.29
C SER A 294 4.05 -23.79 19.99
N HIS A 295 4.22 -23.62 21.30
CA HIS A 295 3.39 -22.76 22.14
C HIS A 295 3.97 -21.33 22.25
N CYS A 296 4.57 -20.84 21.16
CA CYS A 296 5.23 -19.53 21.19
C CYS A 296 4.23 -18.41 21.50
N ASN A 297 4.59 -17.55 22.44
CA ASN A 297 3.90 -16.30 22.67
C ASN A 297 4.27 -15.30 21.56
N PRO A 298 3.42 -14.29 21.26
CA PRO A 298 3.70 -13.32 20.20
C PRO A 298 5.08 -12.64 20.31
N HIS A 299 5.53 -12.31 21.52
CA HIS A 299 6.84 -11.69 21.75
C HIS A 299 8.04 -12.63 21.45
N GLU A 300 7.84 -13.95 21.58
CA GLU A 300 8.88 -14.94 21.27
C GLU A 300 9.03 -15.11 19.74
N ILE A 301 7.99 -14.82 18.97
CA ILE A 301 8.03 -14.87 17.50
C ILE A 301 9.05 -13.88 16.96
N GLN A 302 9.06 -12.65 17.48
CA GLN A 302 10.03 -11.63 17.05
C GLN A 302 11.46 -12.11 17.26
N THR A 303 11.80 -12.52 18.49
CA THR A 303 13.13 -13.02 18.83
C THR A 303 13.50 -14.26 18.00
N TYR A 304 12.54 -15.15 17.76
CA TYR A 304 12.73 -16.33 16.91
C TYR A 304 13.07 -15.95 15.47
N VAL A 305 12.32 -15.00 14.89
CA VAL A 305 12.54 -14.49 13.55
C VAL A 305 13.87 -13.75 13.44
N ASP A 306 14.18 -12.88 14.41
CA ASP A 306 15.46 -12.18 14.49
C ASP A 306 16.64 -13.15 14.46
N TYR A 307 16.57 -14.23 15.26
CA TYR A 307 17.61 -15.25 15.29
C TYR A 307 17.76 -15.98 13.95
N ILE A 308 16.67 -16.55 13.40
CA ILE A 308 16.78 -17.31 12.14
C ILE A 308 17.23 -16.40 10.98
N GLU A 309 16.81 -15.14 10.99
CA GLU A 309 17.19 -14.16 9.99
C GLU A 309 18.67 -13.78 10.13
N ASN A 310 19.13 -13.53 11.35
CA ASN A 310 20.55 -13.28 11.64
C ASN A 310 21.41 -14.45 11.15
N GLN A 311 21.05 -15.69 11.52
CA GLN A 311 21.78 -16.88 11.08
C GLN A 311 21.75 -17.05 9.56
N ARG A 312 20.59 -16.81 8.92
CA ARG A 312 20.45 -16.88 7.46
C ARG A 312 21.30 -15.82 6.76
N ASN A 313 21.40 -14.61 7.32
CA ASN A 313 22.20 -13.53 6.76
C ASN A 313 23.71 -13.80 6.90
N HIS A 314 24.17 -14.33 8.03
CA HIS A 314 25.59 -14.61 8.27
C HIS A 314 26.09 -15.84 7.51
N LEU A 315 25.30 -16.91 7.47
CA LEU A 315 25.73 -18.20 6.91
C LEU A 315 25.18 -18.45 5.50
N GLY A 316 24.28 -17.59 5.01
CA GLY A 316 23.65 -17.71 3.71
C GLY A 316 22.91 -19.04 3.52
N SER A 317 23.10 -19.66 2.36
CA SER A 317 22.50 -20.95 2.01
C SER A 317 22.95 -22.13 2.89
N ASN A 318 24.05 -21.98 3.63
CA ASN A 318 24.59 -23.05 4.47
C ASN A 318 23.80 -23.25 5.77
N PHE A 319 23.06 -22.23 6.23
CA PHE A 319 22.17 -22.38 7.37
C PHE A 319 20.87 -23.08 6.98
N THR A 320 20.60 -24.19 7.66
CA THR A 320 19.41 -25.03 7.42
C THR A 320 18.66 -25.32 8.71
N LEU A 321 17.34 -25.34 8.61
CA LEU A 321 16.43 -25.70 9.70
C LEU A 321 16.06 -27.19 9.69
N LYS A 322 16.65 -27.99 8.78
CA LYS A 322 16.38 -29.41 8.67
C LYS A 322 16.78 -30.12 9.97
N GLY A 323 15.83 -30.83 10.59
CA GLY A 323 16.03 -31.55 11.85
C GLY A 323 16.04 -30.67 13.10
N LYS A 324 15.78 -29.36 12.97
CA LYS A 324 15.64 -28.47 14.12
C LYS A 324 14.21 -28.56 14.66
N THR A 325 14.10 -28.55 15.99
CA THR A 325 12.84 -28.38 16.72
C THR A 325 12.78 -26.99 17.31
N TYR A 326 11.59 -26.53 17.72
CA TYR A 326 11.45 -25.23 18.38
C TYR A 326 12.36 -25.13 19.61
N LYS A 327 12.37 -26.15 20.47
CA LYS A 327 13.25 -26.23 21.64
C LYS A 327 14.74 -26.13 21.28
N SER A 328 15.18 -26.80 20.21
CA SER A 328 16.56 -26.71 19.75
C SER A 328 16.91 -25.31 19.25
N ILE A 329 15.97 -24.60 18.63
CA ILE A 329 16.19 -23.21 18.19
C ILE A 329 16.26 -22.28 19.40
N ILE A 330 15.35 -22.40 20.38
CA ILE A 330 15.38 -21.61 21.61
C ILE A 330 16.73 -21.77 22.35
N ASN A 331 17.23 -22.99 22.51
CA ASN A 331 18.54 -23.19 23.14
C ASN A 331 19.67 -22.51 22.36
N GLN A 332 19.61 -22.50 21.02
CA GLN A 332 20.60 -21.78 20.20
C GLN A 332 20.42 -20.26 20.27
N MET A 333 19.19 -19.77 20.43
CA MET A 333 18.91 -18.36 20.65
C MET A 333 19.48 -17.87 21.98
N GLU A 334 19.33 -18.66 23.04
CA GLU A 334 19.93 -18.36 24.35
C GLU A 334 21.46 -18.25 24.23
N VAL A 335 22.10 -19.24 23.61
CA VAL A 335 23.55 -19.20 23.34
C VAL A 335 23.91 -18.00 22.47
N TRP A 336 23.11 -17.70 21.44
CA TRP A 336 23.36 -16.57 20.56
C TRP A 336 23.29 -15.23 21.31
N HIS A 337 22.28 -15.04 22.16
CA HIS A 337 22.20 -13.87 23.04
C HIS A 337 23.43 -13.78 23.95
N ASP A 338 23.87 -14.90 24.54
CA ASP A 338 25.08 -14.93 25.36
C ASP A 338 26.34 -14.64 24.53
N THR A 339 26.44 -15.08 23.28
CA THR A 339 27.64 -14.81 22.45
C THR A 339 27.73 -13.37 21.96
N ILE A 340 26.60 -12.77 21.57
CA ILE A 340 26.51 -11.33 21.26
C ILE A 340 27.00 -10.51 22.45
N THR A 341 26.77 -11.03 23.66
CA THR A 341 27.11 -10.35 24.92
C THR A 341 28.61 -10.29 25.18
N TYR A 342 29.41 -11.21 24.67
CA TYR A 342 30.83 -11.32 25.01
C TYR A 342 31.78 -10.83 23.91
N ASN A 343 31.52 -11.14 22.64
CA ASN A 343 32.55 -10.99 21.60
C ASN A 343 32.59 -9.59 20.95
N GLU A 344 31.53 -8.80 21.04
CA GLU A 344 31.48 -7.49 20.36
C GLU A 344 31.89 -6.29 21.25
N ILE A 345 32.20 -6.53 22.52
CA ILE A 345 32.66 -5.49 23.46
C ILE A 345 34.19 -5.42 23.50
N GLU A 346 34.90 -6.40 22.93
CA GLU A 346 36.36 -6.35 22.79
C GLU A 346 36.72 -5.31 21.72
N GLY A 347 36.78 -4.04 22.11
CA GLY A 347 37.11 -2.93 21.24
C GLY A 347 36.67 -1.58 21.80
N ASN A 348 37.02 -0.51 21.09
CA ASN A 348 36.45 0.80 21.37
C ASN A 348 34.97 0.82 20.90
N PRO A 349 34.04 1.40 21.67
CA PRO A 349 32.65 1.51 21.26
C PRO A 349 32.51 2.18 19.89
N ILE A 350 31.65 1.63 19.03
CA ILE A 350 31.29 2.26 17.75
C ILE A 350 30.29 3.35 18.08
N VAL A 351 30.62 4.60 17.73
CA VAL A 351 29.76 5.78 17.97
C VAL A 351 29.21 6.27 16.63
N TRP A 352 27.89 6.39 16.50
CA TRP A 352 27.21 6.83 15.26
C TRP A 352 26.40 8.13 15.39
N GLY A 353 26.28 8.64 16.61
CA GLY A 353 25.62 9.92 16.91
C GLY A 353 26.56 10.95 17.54
N THR A 354 26.02 12.15 17.71
CA THR A 354 26.65 13.27 18.42
C THR A 354 26.31 13.22 19.91
N LYS A 355 27.15 13.84 20.73
CA LYS A 355 26.91 13.92 22.19
C LYS A 355 25.60 14.64 22.51
N GLU A 356 25.22 15.60 21.69
CA GLU A 356 23.97 16.36 21.79
C GLU A 356 22.74 15.48 21.50
N GLU A 357 22.82 14.59 20.50
CA GLU A 357 21.76 13.61 20.20
C GLU A 357 21.59 12.61 21.36
N GLY A 358 22.70 12.15 21.96
CA GLY A 358 22.69 11.24 23.11
C GLY A 358 22.46 11.91 24.47
N ALA A 359 22.17 13.21 24.51
CA ALA A 359 22.01 13.93 25.77
C ALA A 359 20.80 13.44 26.56
N LEU A 360 20.99 13.18 27.86
CA LEU A 360 19.91 12.81 28.78
C LEU A 360 18.92 13.97 28.93
N LYS A 361 17.65 13.70 28.65
CA LYS A 361 16.54 14.65 28.77
C LYS A 361 15.54 14.16 29.81
N THR A 362 14.78 15.11 30.37
CA THR A 362 13.73 14.83 31.37
C THR A 362 12.38 15.38 30.97
N ILE A 363 11.31 14.65 31.28
CA ILE A 363 9.91 15.13 31.25
C ILE A 363 9.20 14.80 32.56
N THR A 364 8.20 15.60 32.92
CA THR A 364 7.33 15.34 34.07
C THR A 364 5.93 15.03 33.58
N VAL A 365 5.36 13.91 34.02
CA VAL A 365 4.00 13.47 33.69
C VAL A 365 3.34 12.96 34.96
N LYS A 366 2.21 13.56 35.36
CA LYS A 366 1.48 13.19 36.60
C LYS A 366 2.38 13.10 37.84
N ASP A 367 3.17 14.15 38.08
CA ASP A 367 4.10 14.26 39.23
C ASP A 367 5.22 13.22 39.27
N LYS A 368 5.39 12.42 38.22
CA LYS A 368 6.53 11.51 38.02
C LYS A 368 7.51 12.09 37.03
N ILE A 369 8.80 11.92 37.30
CA ILE A 369 9.89 12.36 36.42
C ILE A 369 10.34 11.17 35.58
N TYR A 370 10.43 11.36 34.27
CA TYR A 370 10.94 10.41 33.32
C TYR A 370 12.21 10.93 32.66
N GLU A 371 13.15 10.03 32.45
CA GLU A 371 14.43 10.26 31.80
C GLU A 371 14.44 9.53 30.46
N TYR A 372 14.88 10.20 29.40
CA TYR A 372 14.98 9.60 28.08
C TYR A 372 16.19 10.12 27.32
N GLN A 373 16.74 9.28 26.46
CA GLN A 373 17.87 9.62 25.61
C GLN A 373 17.90 8.72 24.38
N GLN A 374 18.50 9.21 23.30
CA GLN A 374 18.91 8.36 22.19
C GLN A 374 20.17 7.58 22.61
N ILE A 375 20.23 6.32 22.21
CA ILE A 375 21.43 5.49 22.29
C ILE A 375 22.25 5.74 21.02
N ILE A 376 23.47 6.20 21.20
CA ILE A 376 24.34 6.68 20.09
C ILE A 376 25.63 5.87 19.92
N ASP A 377 25.85 4.86 20.77
CA ASP A 377 27.02 4.00 20.72
C ASP A 377 26.70 2.54 21.04
N SER A 378 27.59 1.64 20.58
CA SER A 378 27.38 0.19 20.68
C SER A 378 27.39 -0.29 22.13
N PHE A 379 28.14 0.37 23.02
CA PHE A 379 28.24 -0.03 24.41
C PHE A 379 26.93 0.25 25.16
N GLU A 380 26.36 1.45 25.03
CA GLU A 380 25.05 1.76 25.61
C GLU A 380 23.94 0.89 25.03
N LEU A 381 23.98 0.57 23.74
CA LEU A 381 23.02 -0.32 23.08
C LEU A 381 23.08 -1.73 23.66
N TYR A 382 24.30 -2.22 23.91
CA TYR A 382 24.54 -3.50 24.55
C TYR A 382 24.00 -3.52 25.98
N ILE A 383 24.31 -2.49 26.78
CA ILE A 383 23.83 -2.37 28.17
C ILE A 383 22.29 -2.34 28.22
N GLU A 384 21.65 -1.64 27.28
CA GLU A 384 20.18 -1.63 27.17
C GLU A 384 19.66 -3.04 26.86
N GLY A 385 20.26 -3.74 25.89
CA GLY A 385 19.91 -5.11 25.52
C GLY A 385 19.98 -6.08 26.70
N GLN A 386 21.04 -5.99 27.51
CA GLN A 386 21.20 -6.79 28.74
C GLN A 386 20.14 -6.45 29.80
N LYS A 387 19.96 -5.15 30.07
CA LYS A 387 19.03 -4.67 31.10
C LYS A 387 17.59 -5.09 30.80
N LYS A 388 17.21 -5.04 29.53
CA LYS A 388 15.86 -5.36 29.04
C LYS A 388 15.70 -6.80 28.61
N LYS A 389 16.79 -7.57 28.48
CA LYS A 389 16.80 -8.96 28.02
C LYS A 389 16.11 -9.11 26.66
N HIS A 390 16.52 -8.29 25.71
CA HIS A 390 16.03 -8.32 24.34
C HIS A 390 17.12 -7.98 23.32
N CYS A 391 16.89 -8.35 22.07
CA CYS A 391 17.87 -8.34 20.98
C CYS A 391 18.19 -6.95 20.41
N VAL A 392 17.98 -5.85 21.13
CA VAL A 392 18.16 -4.50 20.54
C VAL A 392 19.58 -4.27 19.99
N TYR A 393 20.57 -4.98 20.51
CA TYR A 393 21.94 -4.92 20.04
C TYR A 393 22.13 -5.45 18.62
N THR A 394 21.29 -6.39 18.15
CA THR A 394 21.33 -6.85 16.74
C THR A 394 20.95 -5.75 15.75
N TYR A 395 20.53 -4.59 16.24
CA TYR A 395 20.16 -3.44 15.44
C TYR A 395 21.35 -2.49 15.22
N LEU A 396 22.53 -2.82 15.73
CA LEU A 396 23.75 -2.03 15.66
C LEU A 396 24.04 -1.51 14.24
N ASP A 397 24.10 -2.40 13.25
CA ASP A 397 24.39 -2.02 11.86
C ASP A 397 23.40 -0.98 11.32
N ARG A 398 22.11 -1.14 11.65
CA ARG A 398 21.05 -0.22 11.22
C ARG A 398 21.15 1.14 11.91
N CYS A 399 21.66 1.18 13.15
CA CYS A 399 21.93 2.41 13.86
C CYS A 399 23.15 3.14 13.26
N VAL A 400 24.22 2.40 12.96
CA VAL A 400 25.44 2.90 12.30
C VAL A 400 25.12 3.48 10.92
N GLU A 401 24.28 2.80 10.15
CA GLU A 401 23.79 3.26 8.84
C GLU A 401 22.73 4.37 8.93
N LYS A 402 22.34 4.80 10.14
CA LYS A 402 21.29 5.81 10.41
C LYS A 402 19.92 5.46 9.81
N LYS A 403 19.64 4.18 9.60
CA LYS A 403 18.33 3.69 9.14
C LYS A 403 17.29 3.75 10.24
N ILE A 404 17.72 3.55 11.47
CA ILE A 404 16.89 3.63 12.67
C ILE A 404 17.62 4.39 13.77
N GLN A 405 16.86 4.82 14.79
CA GLN A 405 17.39 5.30 16.05
C GLN A 405 16.80 4.46 17.19
N ILE A 406 17.63 4.16 18.19
CA ILE A 406 17.18 3.49 19.40
C ILE A 406 17.17 4.50 20.53
N TRP A 407 16.05 4.55 21.23
CA TRP A 407 15.85 5.45 22.36
C TRP A 407 15.48 4.66 23.58
N ARG A 408 15.93 5.11 24.75
CA ARG A 408 15.50 4.56 26.04
C ARG A 408 14.69 5.60 26.79
N LEU A 409 13.62 5.17 27.46
CA LEU A 409 12.73 6.00 28.28
C LEU A 409 12.50 5.27 29.61
N TYR A 410 12.78 5.93 30.74
CA TYR A 410 12.70 5.35 32.07
C TYR A 410 11.96 6.26 33.04
N GLU A 411 11.19 5.69 33.96
CA GLU A 411 10.76 6.41 35.16
C GLU A 411 11.94 6.52 36.12
N LYS A 412 12.29 7.75 36.52
CA LYS A 412 13.45 8.04 37.37
C LYS A 412 13.35 7.27 38.69
N ASN A 413 14.47 6.70 39.14
CA ASN A 413 14.58 5.86 40.35
C ASN A 413 13.81 4.53 40.29
N THR A 414 13.43 4.07 39.10
CA THR A 414 12.80 2.75 38.92
C THR A 414 13.49 1.96 37.80
N ASN A 415 13.11 0.69 37.64
CA ASN A 415 13.49 -0.12 36.49
C ASN A 415 12.43 -0.16 35.38
N TYR A 416 11.34 0.60 35.54
CA TYR A 416 10.27 0.68 34.54
C TYR A 416 10.71 1.57 33.39
N GLY A 417 10.58 1.05 32.17
CA GLY A 417 11.14 1.72 31.01
C GLY A 417 10.82 1.02 29.70
N LEU A 418 10.90 1.79 28.63
CA LEU A 418 10.75 1.34 27.26
C LEU A 418 12.03 1.57 26.48
N THR A 419 12.34 0.62 25.62
CA THR A 419 13.28 0.79 24.51
C THR A 419 12.45 0.99 23.25
N MET A 420 12.75 2.04 22.50
CA MET A 420 11.96 2.46 21.35
C MET A 420 12.82 2.40 20.09
N GLU A 421 12.23 1.85 19.03
CA GLU A 421 12.77 1.96 17.68
C GLU A 421 12.08 3.12 16.97
N ILE A 422 12.89 4.00 16.37
CA ILE A 422 12.42 5.12 15.57
C ILE A 422 12.94 4.96 14.15
N LYS A 423 12.02 4.92 13.18
CA LYS A 423 12.31 4.88 11.74
C LYS A 423 11.61 6.05 11.07
N ASN A 424 12.35 6.90 10.35
CA ASN A 424 11.80 8.06 9.61
C ASN A 424 10.91 9.00 10.45
N GLY A 425 11.35 9.32 11.68
CA GLY A 425 10.59 10.19 12.60
C GLY A 425 9.32 9.56 13.18
N LYS A 426 9.19 8.23 13.09
CA LYS A 426 8.06 7.46 13.63
C LYS A 426 8.57 6.45 14.65
N ILE A 427 7.93 6.39 15.81
CA ILE A 427 8.10 5.32 16.79
C ILE A 427 7.40 4.09 16.23
N THR A 428 8.19 3.14 15.72
CA THR A 428 7.72 1.89 15.10
C THR A 428 7.65 0.74 16.10
N GLN A 429 8.36 0.86 17.21
CA GLN A 429 8.35 -0.11 18.30
C GLN A 429 8.59 0.59 19.64
N ALA A 430 7.92 0.12 20.69
CA ALA A 430 8.17 0.55 22.07
C ALA A 430 7.95 -0.64 23.02
N LEU A 431 9.04 -1.26 23.46
CA LEU A 431 8.99 -2.50 24.23
C LEU A 431 9.73 -2.36 25.57
N GLY A 432 9.19 -3.01 26.59
CA GLY A 432 9.80 -3.13 27.90
C GLY A 432 10.70 -4.36 28.00
N LYS A 433 10.83 -4.87 29.24
CA LYS A 433 11.62 -6.08 29.51
C LYS A 433 11.05 -7.28 28.75
N PHE A 434 11.92 -8.11 28.18
CA PHE A 434 11.58 -9.33 27.42
C PHE A 434 10.68 -9.06 26.19
N ASN A 435 10.87 -7.93 25.51
CA ASN A 435 10.05 -7.56 24.35
C ASN A 435 8.53 -7.50 24.64
N MET A 436 8.14 -7.31 25.91
CA MET A 436 6.73 -7.18 26.29
C MET A 436 6.31 -5.72 26.14
N ALA A 437 5.07 -5.49 25.70
CA ALA A 437 4.46 -4.17 25.82
C ALA A 437 4.44 -3.78 27.31
N ASP A 438 5.12 -2.69 27.67
CA ASP A 438 5.16 -2.26 29.07
C ASP A 438 3.81 -1.64 29.42
N HIS A 439 2.93 -2.42 30.05
CA HIS A 439 1.64 -1.95 30.53
C HIS A 439 1.77 -0.88 31.62
N TYR A 440 2.96 -0.73 32.23
CA TYR A 440 3.19 0.18 33.33
C TYR A 440 3.50 1.60 32.88
N LEU A 441 4.20 1.75 31.75
CA LEU A 441 4.47 3.07 31.17
C LEU A 441 3.23 3.55 30.43
N GLU A 442 2.59 4.57 31.01
CA GLU A 442 1.37 5.12 30.45
C GLU A 442 1.63 5.59 29.01
N ARG A 443 0.72 5.25 28.08
CA ARG A 443 0.70 5.81 26.70
C ARG A 443 0.84 7.34 26.68
N ASN A 444 0.42 8.00 27.77
CA ASN A 444 0.58 9.43 27.99
C ASN A 444 2.06 9.86 28.00
N VAL A 445 2.94 9.12 28.67
CA VAL A 445 4.38 9.44 28.76
C VAL A 445 5.02 9.37 27.38
N LEU A 446 4.74 8.28 26.65
CA LEU A 446 5.21 8.11 25.27
C LEU A 446 4.71 9.24 24.36
N THR A 447 3.45 9.64 24.50
CA THR A 447 2.84 10.74 23.73
C THR A 447 3.50 12.09 24.03
N VAL A 448 3.75 12.39 25.30
CA VAL A 448 4.43 13.63 25.72
C VAL A 448 5.86 13.67 25.19
N MET A 449 6.60 12.56 25.30
CA MET A 449 7.95 12.46 24.76
C MET A 449 7.93 12.62 23.24
N ALA A 450 7.09 11.87 22.53
CA ALA A 450 6.99 11.93 21.07
C ALA A 450 6.68 13.35 20.58
N LYS A 451 5.74 14.06 21.23
CA LYS A 451 5.43 15.45 20.89
C LYS A 451 6.62 16.38 21.08
N ARG A 452 7.40 16.20 22.15
CA ARG A 452 8.58 17.03 22.46
C ARG A 452 9.70 16.84 21.45
N GLU A 453 9.88 15.62 20.96
CA GLU A 453 10.89 15.26 19.96
C GLU A 453 10.34 15.34 18.51
N ASN A 454 9.12 15.84 18.32
CA ASN A 454 8.45 15.93 17.03
C ASN A 454 8.35 14.59 16.27
N LEU A 455 8.06 13.52 17.01
CA LEU A 455 7.89 12.15 16.52
C LEU A 455 6.41 11.77 16.41
N LYS A 456 6.11 10.82 15.52
CA LYS A 456 4.77 10.22 15.39
C LYS A 456 4.75 8.80 15.97
N ILE A 457 3.65 8.40 16.61
CA ILE A 457 3.49 7.04 17.16
C ILE A 457 2.79 6.15 16.13
N TYR A 458 3.39 5.00 15.79
CA TYR A 458 2.93 4.02 14.78
C TYR A 458 2.98 2.57 15.31
N ILE A 459 2.83 2.39 16.63
CA ILE A 459 2.86 1.09 17.31
C ILE A 459 1.47 0.47 17.48
#